data_AF-A0A3B8M9I1-F1
#
_entry.id   AF-A0A3B8M9I1-F1
#
_cell.length_a   1.000
_cell.length_b   1.000
_cell.length_c   1.000
_cell.angle_alpha   90.00
_cell.angle_beta   90.00
_cell.angle_gamma   90.00
#
_symmetry.space_group_name_H-M   'P 1'
#
loop_
_entity.id
_entity.type
_entity.pdbx_description
1 polymer ?
#
loop_
_entity_poly.entity_id
_entity_poly.type
_entity_poly.pdbx_seq_one_letter_code
_entity_poly.pdbx_strand_id
1 'polypeptide(L)'
;MSYDGNLTDQTIQDDYKRASDRYAAFGVDTDAAIEKAQAIPISLHCWQGDDVGGFETKEEAVEGGGIMATGNFPGKARTADELRQDLTKVVDLLPGAQRVNLHAFYCETGSDVVDRDALEPKHFSRWIDWAKEIGIGLDFNPTYFAHPKANDNLTLAHPDKSIREFWIQHGVASRKIAQAMGEALGGECVNNHWIPDGAKDHPADRFSPRERLVESLDAMFDQGHGV
;
A
#
# COMPACT_ATOMS: atom_id res chain seq x y z
N MET A 1 -5.06 -17.86 24.44
CA MET A 1 -4.39 -19.12 24.11
C MET A 1 -2.89 -18.87 24.28
N SER A 2 -2.29 -19.29 25.40
CA SER A 2 -0.83 -19.41 25.45
C SER A 2 -0.48 -20.67 24.66
N TYR A 3 0.32 -20.53 23.62
CA TYR A 3 1.00 -21.68 23.06
C TYR A 3 2.16 -21.99 24.00
N ASP A 4 1.89 -22.73 25.07
CA ASP A 4 2.90 -23.25 26.00
C ASP A 4 3.63 -24.44 25.35
N GLY A 5 4.31 -24.17 24.24
CA GLY A 5 5.29 -25.07 23.65
C GLY A 5 6.65 -24.78 24.27
N ASN A 6 7.00 -25.48 25.36
CA ASN A 6 8.35 -25.40 25.95
C ASN A 6 9.36 -26.13 25.05
N LEU A 7 9.63 -25.56 23.87
CA LEU A 7 10.75 -25.96 23.03
C LEU A 7 12.02 -25.29 23.57
N THR A 8 13.05 -26.09 23.82
CA THR A 8 14.38 -25.55 24.13
C THR A 8 15.13 -25.23 22.83
N ASP A 9 16.08 -24.31 22.88
CA ASP A 9 16.97 -24.03 21.75
C ASP A 9 17.62 -25.30 21.20
N GLN A 10 18.03 -26.21 22.10
CA GLN A 10 18.59 -27.51 21.70
C GLN A 10 17.59 -28.33 20.87
N THR A 11 16.32 -28.38 21.29
CA THR A 11 15.29 -29.12 20.57
C THR A 11 15.08 -28.53 19.17
N ILE A 12 15.04 -27.20 19.07
CA ILE A 12 14.90 -26.48 17.79
C ILE A 12 16.07 -26.77 16.86
N GLN A 13 17.31 -26.73 17.36
CA GLN A 13 18.51 -27.01 16.57
C GLN A 13 18.55 -28.47 16.10
N ASP A 14 18.20 -29.43 16.97
CA ASP A 14 18.16 -30.85 16.62
C ASP A 14 17.08 -31.14 15.57
N ASP A 15 15.89 -30.53 15.70
CA ASP A 15 14.81 -30.62 14.73
C ASP A 15 15.19 -30.00 13.38
N TYR A 16 15.80 -28.81 13.40
CA TYR A 16 16.27 -28.16 12.18
C TYR A 16 17.32 -29.01 11.47
N LYS A 17 18.31 -29.54 12.20
CA LYS A 17 19.33 -30.40 11.62
C LYS A 17 18.74 -31.64 10.96
N ARG A 18 17.79 -32.31 11.62
CA ARG A 18 17.08 -33.46 11.03
C ARG A 18 16.34 -33.09 9.75
N ALA A 19 15.72 -31.91 9.68
CA ALA A 19 15.07 -31.42 8.47
C ALA A 19 16.09 -31.11 7.36
N SER A 20 17.18 -30.40 7.69
CA SER A 20 18.26 -30.05 6.76
C SER A 20 18.88 -31.30 6.13
N ASP A 21 19.22 -32.32 6.92
CA ASP A 21 19.77 -33.60 6.43
C ASP A 21 18.82 -34.30 5.44
N ARG A 22 17.49 -34.18 5.64
CA ARG A 22 16.48 -34.72 4.70
C ARG A 22 16.44 -33.95 3.38
N TYR A 23 16.55 -32.63 3.41
CA TYR A 23 16.58 -31.81 2.20
C TYR A 23 17.90 -31.98 1.42
N ALA A 24 19.02 -32.15 2.13
CA ALA A 24 20.32 -32.42 1.52
C ALA A 24 20.32 -33.71 0.70
N ALA A 25 19.54 -34.73 1.09
CA ALA A 25 19.36 -35.96 0.31
C ALA A 25 18.71 -35.73 -1.08
N PHE A 26 18.05 -34.58 -1.28
CA PHE A 26 17.51 -34.13 -2.56
C PHE A 26 18.37 -33.06 -3.24
N GLY A 27 19.57 -32.78 -2.71
CA GLY A 27 20.48 -31.76 -3.24
C GLY A 27 20.06 -30.31 -2.92
N VAL A 28 19.24 -30.12 -1.88
CA VAL A 28 18.80 -28.79 -1.43
C VAL A 28 19.64 -28.34 -0.24
N ASP A 29 20.26 -27.17 -0.36
CA ASP A 29 20.91 -26.45 0.73
C ASP A 29 19.87 -25.56 1.44
N THR A 30 19.50 -25.93 2.66
CA THR A 30 18.48 -25.21 3.43
C THR A 30 18.97 -23.87 3.96
N ASP A 31 20.24 -23.76 4.33
CA ASP A 31 20.81 -22.52 4.84
C ASP A 31 20.84 -21.47 3.73
N ALA A 32 21.31 -21.85 2.54
CA ALA A 32 21.29 -20.97 1.37
C ALA A 32 19.86 -20.62 0.91
N ALA A 33 18.89 -21.51 1.10
CA ALA A 33 17.49 -21.22 0.78
C ALA A 33 16.88 -20.22 1.77
N ILE A 34 17.16 -20.35 3.07
CA ILE A 34 16.70 -19.43 4.12
C ILE A 34 17.33 -18.06 3.91
N GLU A 35 18.64 -17.98 3.65
CA GLU A 35 19.34 -16.72 3.38
C GLU A 35 18.70 -15.99 2.19
N LYS A 36 18.43 -16.70 1.09
CA LYS A 36 17.73 -16.14 -0.07
C LYS A 36 16.32 -15.66 0.28
N ALA A 37 15.57 -16.42 1.06
CA ALA A 37 14.22 -16.03 1.47
C ALA A 37 14.23 -14.76 2.34
N GLN A 38 15.17 -14.66 3.28
CA GLN A 38 15.32 -13.49 4.15
C GLN A 38 15.71 -12.22 3.39
N ALA A 39 16.37 -12.35 2.24
CA ALA A 39 16.77 -11.24 1.39
C ALA A 39 15.64 -10.71 0.48
N ILE A 40 14.53 -11.44 0.32
CA ILE A 40 13.40 -11.01 -0.52
C ILE A 40 12.49 -10.11 0.32
N PRO A 41 12.39 -8.81 0.01
CA PRO A 41 11.55 -7.91 0.78
C PRO A 41 10.07 -8.20 0.58
N ILE A 42 9.31 -8.23 1.68
CA ILE A 42 7.84 -8.31 1.64
C ILE A 42 7.24 -6.94 1.94
N SER A 43 6.39 -6.45 1.04
CA SER A 43 5.72 -5.16 1.19
C SER A 43 4.38 -5.32 1.92
N LEU A 44 4.36 -4.88 3.19
CA LEU A 44 3.22 -4.97 4.09
C LEU A 44 2.24 -3.83 3.80
N HIS A 45 0.99 -4.16 3.59
CA HIS A 45 -0.03 -3.16 3.31
C HIS A 45 -0.46 -2.41 4.57
N CYS A 46 -0.37 -1.09 4.57
CA CYS A 46 -0.66 -0.27 5.75
C CYS A 46 -2.14 -0.34 6.17
N TRP A 47 -3.04 -0.56 5.21
CA TRP A 47 -4.48 -0.47 5.43
C TRP A 47 -5.10 -1.59 6.25
N GLN A 48 -4.33 -2.63 6.56
CA GLN A 48 -4.76 -3.63 7.53
C GLN A 48 -4.85 -3.04 8.95
N GLY A 49 -4.03 -2.04 9.29
CA GLY A 49 -3.93 -1.56 10.67
C GLY A 49 -5.13 -0.70 11.11
N ASP A 50 -5.93 -0.18 10.18
CA ASP A 50 -7.03 0.75 10.47
C ASP A 50 -8.34 0.43 9.72
N ASP A 51 -8.43 -0.76 9.13
CA ASP A 51 -9.56 -1.22 8.32
C ASP A 51 -9.82 -0.34 7.08
N VAL A 52 -8.76 0.10 6.39
CA VAL A 52 -8.86 0.97 5.19
C VAL A 52 -9.47 2.34 5.52
N GLY A 53 -9.22 2.85 6.73
CA GLY A 53 -9.80 4.11 7.22
C GLY A 53 -9.17 5.35 6.58
N GLY A 54 -7.84 5.38 6.48
CA GLY A 54 -7.05 6.54 6.07
C GLY A 54 -7.00 7.64 7.13
N PHE A 55 -6.13 8.63 6.90
CA PHE A 55 -5.90 9.79 7.77
C PHE A 55 -6.09 11.14 7.07
N GLU A 56 -6.51 11.13 5.80
CA GLU A 56 -6.89 12.36 5.10
C GLU A 56 -7.99 13.09 5.89
N THR A 57 -7.84 14.41 6.02
CA THR A 57 -8.89 15.23 6.63
C THR A 57 -10.01 15.39 5.60
N LYS A 58 -11.19 14.88 5.94
CA LYS A 58 -12.37 14.88 5.05
C LYS A 58 -13.37 15.95 5.49
N GLU A 59 -13.98 16.66 4.53
CA GLU A 59 -15.19 17.44 4.81
C GLU A 59 -16.40 16.51 5.04
N GLU A 60 -16.46 15.39 4.31
CA GLU A 60 -17.52 14.40 4.41
C GLU A 60 -16.95 12.98 4.47
N ALA A 61 -17.46 12.16 5.39
CA ALA A 61 -17.10 10.75 5.46
C ALA A 61 -17.79 9.98 4.33
N VAL A 62 -17.02 9.57 3.32
CA VAL A 62 -17.50 8.76 2.20
C VAL A 62 -16.86 7.39 2.24
N GLU A 63 -17.69 6.35 2.21
CA GLU A 63 -17.28 4.96 1.95
C GLU A 63 -17.66 4.60 0.51
N GLY A 64 -16.84 3.79 -0.18
CA GLY A 64 -17.12 3.40 -1.56
C GLY A 64 -15.97 2.65 -2.21
N GLY A 65 -16.20 2.13 -3.43
CA GLY A 65 -15.21 1.39 -4.21
C GLY A 65 -15.36 -0.14 -4.21
N GLY A 66 -16.42 -0.67 -3.62
CA GLY A 66 -16.73 -2.11 -3.66
C GLY A 66 -15.86 -2.99 -2.77
N ILE A 67 -15.04 -2.39 -1.91
CA ILE A 67 -14.20 -3.07 -0.92
C ILE A 67 -14.78 -2.89 0.48
N MET A 68 -14.54 -3.86 1.36
CA MET A 68 -15.07 -3.86 2.73
C MET A 68 -14.09 -4.57 3.66
N ALA A 69 -13.77 -3.94 4.77
CA ALA A 69 -13.23 -4.62 5.95
C ALA A 69 -14.39 -5.14 6.80
N THR A 70 -14.31 -6.38 7.27
CA THR A 70 -15.40 -7.03 8.01
C THR A 70 -14.97 -7.46 9.41
N GLY A 71 -15.84 -7.30 10.39
CA GLY A 71 -15.57 -7.62 11.79
C GLY A 71 -15.36 -6.37 12.64
N ASN A 72 -15.54 -6.51 13.95
CA ASN A 72 -15.47 -5.40 14.92
C ASN A 72 -14.41 -5.67 16.00
N PHE A 73 -13.24 -6.20 15.59
CA PHE A 73 -12.16 -6.45 16.54
C PHE A 73 -11.64 -5.10 17.07
N PRO A 74 -11.51 -4.89 18.40
CA PRO A 74 -11.10 -3.61 18.94
C PRO A 74 -9.61 -3.34 18.72
N GLY A 75 -9.22 -2.07 18.75
CA GLY A 75 -7.80 -1.67 18.80
C GLY A 75 -7.19 -1.24 17.47
N LYS A 76 -8.00 -1.02 16.43
CA LYS A 76 -7.50 -0.46 15.16
C LYS A 76 -6.85 0.91 15.35
N ALA A 77 -5.81 1.19 14.58
CA ALA A 77 -5.16 2.49 14.55
C ALA A 77 -6.13 3.58 14.09
N ARG A 78 -6.01 4.77 14.70
CA ARG A 78 -6.86 5.94 14.42
C ARG A 78 -6.04 7.14 13.97
N THR A 79 -4.72 7.05 14.05
CA THR A 79 -3.78 8.09 13.62
C THR A 79 -2.58 7.44 12.95
N ALA A 80 -1.84 8.23 12.16
CA ALA A 80 -0.59 7.79 11.57
C ALA A 80 0.46 7.38 12.62
N ASP A 81 0.45 7.99 13.81
CA ASP A 81 1.35 7.61 14.91
C ASP A 81 0.97 6.25 15.51
N GLU A 82 -0.32 5.96 15.71
CA GLU A 82 -0.77 4.64 16.13
C GLU A 82 -0.41 3.59 15.07
N LEU A 83 -0.66 3.87 13.78
CA LEU A 83 -0.37 2.92 12.70
C LEU A 83 1.13 2.63 12.55
N ARG A 84 2.00 3.65 12.68
CA ARG A 84 3.44 3.44 12.70
C ARG A 84 3.89 2.57 13.87
N GLN A 85 3.29 2.72 15.05
CA GLN A 85 3.59 1.86 16.21
C GLN A 85 3.19 0.41 15.93
N ASP A 86 1.99 0.19 15.40
CA ASP A 86 1.50 -1.15 15.04
C ASP A 86 2.40 -1.81 13.98
N LEU A 87 2.74 -1.08 12.91
CA LEU A 87 3.63 -1.56 11.85
C LEU A 87 5.04 -1.84 12.38
N THR A 88 5.59 -0.98 13.24
CA THR A 88 6.89 -1.20 13.88
C THR A 88 6.88 -2.50 14.68
N LYS A 89 5.79 -2.78 15.41
CA LYS A 89 5.68 -4.03 16.16
C LYS A 89 5.59 -5.25 15.25
N VAL A 90 4.90 -5.15 14.11
CA VAL A 90 4.84 -6.22 13.12
C VAL A 90 6.23 -6.49 12.53
N VAL A 91 6.96 -5.44 12.13
CA VAL A 91 8.32 -5.56 11.56
C VAL A 91 9.27 -6.22 12.56
N ASP A 92 9.20 -5.87 13.85
CA ASP A 92 9.98 -6.51 14.93
C ASP A 92 9.73 -8.02 15.08
N LEU A 93 8.55 -8.50 14.68
CA LEU A 93 8.17 -9.91 14.79
C LEU A 93 8.50 -10.73 13.52
N LEU A 94 8.80 -10.08 12.39
CA LEU A 94 8.99 -10.74 11.11
C LEU A 94 10.48 -10.94 10.80
N PRO A 95 10.90 -12.12 10.30
CA PRO A 95 12.24 -12.31 9.80
C PRO A 95 12.42 -11.69 8.41
N GLY A 96 13.64 -11.24 8.11
CA GLY A 96 14.02 -10.77 6.78
C GLY A 96 13.60 -9.34 6.47
N ALA A 97 13.89 -8.90 5.26
CA ALA A 97 13.64 -7.54 4.83
C ALA A 97 12.13 -7.26 4.65
N GLN A 98 11.68 -6.09 5.13
CA GLN A 98 10.31 -5.65 4.98
C GLN A 98 10.24 -4.31 4.24
N ARG A 99 9.08 -4.03 3.67
CA ARG A 99 8.67 -2.72 3.15
C ARG A 99 7.26 -2.44 3.63
N VAL A 100 6.81 -1.20 3.51
CA VAL A 100 5.42 -0.83 3.78
C VAL A 100 4.81 -0.18 2.56
N ASN A 101 3.64 -0.67 2.16
CA ASN A 101 2.87 -0.18 1.05
C ASN A 101 1.78 0.78 1.54
N LEU A 102 1.93 2.06 1.20
CA LEU A 102 1.05 3.15 1.61
C LEU A 102 0.02 3.46 0.54
N HIS A 103 -1.12 4.00 0.96
CA HIS A 103 -2.10 4.60 0.07
C HIS A 103 -2.14 6.13 0.28
N ALA A 104 -2.56 6.89 -0.73
CA ALA A 104 -2.52 8.34 -0.70
C ALA A 104 -3.38 8.99 0.40
N PHE A 105 -4.51 8.40 0.76
CA PHE A 105 -5.32 8.86 1.89
C PHE A 105 -4.73 8.58 3.28
N TYR A 106 -3.53 7.98 3.39
CA TYR A 106 -2.73 7.92 4.63
C TYR A 106 -1.82 9.16 4.79
N CYS A 107 -2.08 10.22 4.04
CA CYS A 107 -1.39 11.50 4.14
C CYS A 107 -1.57 12.14 5.53
N GLU A 108 -0.57 12.93 5.93
CA GLU A 108 -0.60 13.73 7.16
C GLU A 108 -0.70 15.21 6.80
N THR A 109 -1.92 15.73 6.69
CA THR A 109 -2.21 17.14 6.35
C THR A 109 -2.53 18.02 7.57
N GLY A 110 -2.47 17.45 8.78
CA GLY A 110 -2.83 18.15 10.01
C GLY A 110 -4.32 18.47 10.06
N SER A 111 -4.67 19.75 10.19
CA SER A 111 -6.06 20.23 10.15
C SER A 111 -6.53 20.63 8.76
N ASP A 112 -5.61 20.67 7.78
CA ASP A 112 -5.90 21.21 6.48
C ASP A 112 -6.57 20.15 5.60
N VAL A 113 -7.67 20.56 4.96
CA VAL A 113 -8.30 19.77 3.90
C VAL A 113 -7.49 20.01 2.63
N VAL A 114 -6.86 18.94 2.12
CA VAL A 114 -6.09 18.95 0.88
C VAL A 114 -6.70 17.93 -0.06
N ASP A 115 -7.17 18.39 -1.21
CA ASP A 115 -7.71 17.50 -2.24
C ASP A 115 -6.64 16.53 -2.76
N ARG A 116 -7.08 15.35 -3.20
CA ARG A 116 -6.19 14.26 -3.58
C ARG A 116 -5.27 14.58 -4.76
N ASP A 117 -5.72 15.41 -5.70
CA ASP A 117 -4.92 15.91 -6.82
C ASP A 117 -3.89 16.99 -6.42
N ALA A 118 -4.00 17.54 -5.21
CA ALA A 118 -3.07 18.51 -4.63
C ALA A 118 -2.13 17.90 -3.57
N LEU A 119 -2.11 16.58 -3.40
CA LEU A 119 -1.18 15.93 -2.48
C LEU A 119 0.26 16.05 -2.98
N GLU A 120 1.18 16.29 -2.05
CA GLU A 120 2.60 16.52 -2.30
C GLU A 120 3.46 15.62 -1.39
N PRO A 121 4.75 15.40 -1.71
CA PRO A 121 5.67 14.63 -0.87
C PRO A 121 5.72 15.08 0.59
N LYS A 122 5.51 16.37 0.88
CA LYS A 122 5.51 16.91 2.25
C LYS A 122 4.44 16.28 3.14
N HIS A 123 3.32 15.82 2.58
CA HIS A 123 2.26 15.15 3.35
C HIS A 123 2.62 13.71 3.74
N PHE A 124 3.78 13.21 3.28
CA PHE A 124 4.31 11.88 3.60
C PHE A 124 5.72 11.94 4.21
N SER A 125 6.21 13.14 4.57
CA SER A 125 7.58 13.28 5.09
C SER A 125 7.80 12.47 6.36
N ARG A 126 6.81 12.45 7.26
CA ARG A 126 6.87 11.65 8.51
C ARG A 126 6.88 10.14 8.24
N TRP A 127 6.20 9.68 7.20
CA TRP A 127 6.29 8.28 6.75
C TRP A 127 7.67 7.95 6.23
N ILE A 128 8.26 8.84 5.43
CA ILE A 128 9.62 8.69 4.90
C ILE A 128 10.65 8.68 6.04
N ASP A 129 10.54 9.61 6.98
CA ASP A 129 11.46 9.70 8.12
C ASP A 129 11.38 8.47 9.02
N TRP A 130 10.16 8.00 9.30
CA TRP A 130 9.94 6.75 10.03
C TRP A 130 10.54 5.53 9.31
N ALA A 131 10.29 5.40 8.00
CA ALA A 131 10.83 4.29 7.21
C ALA A 131 12.37 4.28 7.20
N LYS A 132 12.99 5.47 7.13
CA LYS A 132 14.45 5.62 7.29
C LYS A 132 14.92 5.17 8.67
N GLU A 133 14.22 5.57 9.73
CA GLU A 133 14.59 5.26 11.12
C GLU A 133 14.64 3.75 11.38
N ILE A 134 13.64 3.00 10.87
CA ILE A 134 13.56 1.56 11.08
C ILE A 134 14.18 0.74 9.94
N GLY A 135 14.75 1.39 8.92
CA GLY A 135 15.50 0.75 7.84
C GLY A 135 14.65 -0.06 6.85
N ILE A 136 13.44 0.40 6.52
CA ILE A 136 12.55 -0.26 5.55
C ILE A 136 12.30 0.61 4.30
N GLY A 137 11.89 -0.03 3.20
CA GLY A 137 11.43 0.67 2.00
C GLY A 137 9.94 1.03 2.06
N LEU A 138 9.51 1.94 1.18
CA LEU A 138 8.11 2.32 1.02
C LEU A 138 7.63 2.09 -0.42
N ASP A 139 6.42 1.55 -0.55
CA ASP A 139 5.64 1.46 -1.78
C ASP A 139 4.39 2.35 -1.66
N PHE A 140 3.76 2.67 -2.80
CA PHE A 140 2.71 3.67 -2.85
C PHE A 140 1.54 3.30 -3.74
N ASN A 141 0.39 3.91 -3.47
CA ASN A 141 -0.82 3.79 -4.28
C ASN A 141 -1.60 5.12 -4.24
N PRO A 142 -1.99 5.71 -5.37
CA PRO A 142 -3.14 6.62 -5.41
C PRO A 142 -4.41 5.95 -4.86
N THR A 143 -5.26 6.72 -4.19
CA THR A 143 -6.56 6.25 -3.67
C THR A 143 -7.69 6.73 -4.60
N TYR A 144 -8.27 5.84 -5.39
CA TYR A 144 -9.36 6.14 -6.35
C TYR A 144 -10.77 5.80 -5.83
N PHE A 145 -10.94 5.67 -4.51
CA PHE A 145 -12.20 5.23 -3.90
C PHE A 145 -12.51 6.03 -2.62
N ALA A 146 -13.66 5.80 -1.99
CA ALA A 146 -14.05 6.51 -0.76
C ALA A 146 -13.94 8.04 -0.90
N HIS A 147 -14.50 8.59 -1.99
CA HIS A 147 -14.41 10.02 -2.34
C HIS A 147 -15.64 10.46 -3.15
N PRO A 148 -16.16 11.69 -2.98
CA PRO A 148 -17.34 12.17 -3.72
C PRO A 148 -17.21 12.03 -5.24
N LYS A 149 -16.02 12.30 -5.80
CA LYS A 149 -15.72 12.15 -7.24
C LYS A 149 -15.55 10.69 -7.72
N ALA A 150 -15.83 9.70 -6.86
CA ALA A 150 -15.88 8.27 -7.19
C ALA A 150 -17.27 7.66 -6.92
N ASN A 151 -18.27 8.44 -6.49
CA ASN A 151 -19.59 7.94 -6.10
C ASN A 151 -20.36 7.28 -7.26
N ASP A 152 -20.05 7.65 -8.50
CA ASP A 152 -20.65 7.07 -9.71
C ASP A 152 -20.02 5.71 -10.10
N ASN A 153 -19.16 5.14 -9.23
CA ASN A 153 -18.38 3.92 -9.47
C ASN A 153 -17.46 4.00 -10.70
N LEU A 154 -17.09 5.22 -11.10
CA LEU A 154 -16.14 5.48 -12.17
C LEU A 154 -15.20 6.63 -11.77
N THR A 155 -13.94 6.53 -12.15
CA THR A 155 -12.87 7.49 -11.88
C THR A 155 -12.12 7.83 -13.17
N LEU A 156 -11.04 7.10 -13.50
CA LEU A 156 -10.26 7.29 -14.71
C LEU A 156 -11.05 6.98 -15.99
N ALA A 157 -12.12 6.19 -15.91
CA ALA A 157 -13.03 5.88 -17.02
C ALA A 157 -14.33 6.70 -17.00
N HIS A 158 -14.47 7.67 -16.09
CA HIS A 158 -15.69 8.46 -15.91
C HIS A 158 -16.06 9.22 -17.20
N PRO A 159 -17.34 9.32 -17.62
CA PRO A 159 -17.72 10.04 -18.84
C PRO A 159 -17.49 11.56 -18.72
N ASP A 160 -17.70 12.14 -17.54
CA ASP A 160 -17.34 13.54 -17.24
C ASP A 160 -15.82 13.73 -17.26
N LYS A 161 -15.34 14.62 -18.13
CA LYS A 161 -13.93 14.94 -18.28
C LYS A 161 -13.33 15.60 -17.05
N SER A 162 -14.09 16.41 -16.31
CA SER A 162 -13.60 17.09 -15.11
C SER A 162 -13.29 16.10 -13.96
N ILE A 163 -14.08 15.03 -13.83
CA ILE A 163 -13.81 13.95 -12.89
C ILE A 163 -12.59 13.14 -13.33
N ARG A 164 -12.46 12.82 -14.63
CA ARG A 164 -11.26 12.15 -15.15
C ARG A 164 -10.00 12.97 -14.89
N GLU A 165 -10.04 14.27 -15.20
CA GLU A 165 -8.89 15.16 -15.01
C GLU A 165 -8.42 15.18 -13.56
N PHE A 166 -9.35 15.28 -12.60
CA PHE A 166 -9.03 15.19 -11.18
C PHE A 166 -8.28 13.88 -10.85
N TRP A 167 -8.77 12.73 -11.31
CA TRP A 167 -8.13 11.45 -11.03
C TRP A 167 -6.80 11.24 -11.78
N ILE A 168 -6.66 11.81 -12.98
CA ILE A 168 -5.39 11.84 -13.71
C ILE A 168 -4.36 12.64 -12.90
N GLN A 169 -4.70 13.85 -12.47
CA GLN A 169 -3.80 14.69 -11.66
C GLN A 169 -3.47 14.05 -10.31
N HIS A 170 -4.42 13.38 -9.66
CA HIS A 170 -4.15 12.56 -8.47
C HIS A 170 -3.14 11.44 -8.73
N GLY A 171 -3.24 10.76 -9.87
CA GLY A 171 -2.27 9.76 -10.28
C GLY A 171 -0.87 10.35 -10.49
N VAL A 172 -0.78 11.51 -11.15
CA VAL A 172 0.48 12.25 -11.36
C VAL A 172 1.10 12.71 -10.03
N ALA A 173 0.29 13.28 -9.13
CA ALA A 173 0.71 13.65 -7.79
C ALA A 173 1.27 12.44 -7.01
N SER A 174 0.59 11.30 -7.12
CA SER A 174 1.04 10.05 -6.49
C SER A 174 2.36 9.53 -7.06
N ARG A 175 2.61 9.69 -8.37
CA ARG A 175 3.91 9.39 -8.99
C ARG A 175 5.03 10.27 -8.43
N LYS A 176 4.78 11.58 -8.25
CA LYS A 176 5.73 12.50 -7.60
C LYS A 176 6.05 12.10 -6.16
N ILE A 177 5.03 11.67 -5.41
CA ILE A 177 5.21 11.18 -4.03
C ILE A 177 6.04 9.90 -4.02
N ALA A 178 5.72 8.92 -4.88
CA ALA A 178 6.46 7.67 -4.99
C ALA A 178 7.93 7.90 -5.38
N GLN A 179 8.20 8.80 -6.34
CA GLN A 179 9.57 9.19 -6.67
C GLN A 179 10.30 9.78 -5.46
N ALA A 180 9.69 10.71 -4.73
CA ALA A 180 10.29 11.30 -3.55
C ALA A 180 10.56 10.27 -2.44
N MET A 181 9.68 9.27 -2.26
CA MET A 181 9.91 8.14 -1.35
C MET A 181 11.13 7.33 -1.77
N GLY A 182 11.24 6.99 -3.06
CA GLY A 182 12.36 6.23 -3.59
C GLY A 182 13.70 6.96 -3.47
N GLU A 183 13.74 8.24 -3.86
CA GLU A 183 14.92 9.11 -3.73
C GLU A 183 15.36 9.24 -2.27
N ALA A 184 14.42 9.42 -1.34
CA ALA A 184 14.72 9.58 0.06
C ALA A 184 15.24 8.29 0.74
N LEU A 185 14.77 7.12 0.29
CA LEU A 185 15.09 5.82 0.89
C LEU A 185 16.22 5.06 0.15
N GLY A 186 16.70 5.60 -0.97
CA GLY A 186 17.77 5.00 -1.76
C GLY A 186 17.38 3.70 -2.48
N GLY A 187 16.09 3.54 -2.80
CA GLY A 187 15.55 2.36 -3.47
C GLY A 187 14.34 2.69 -4.34
N GLU A 188 13.88 1.74 -5.14
CA GLU A 188 12.67 1.92 -5.93
C GLU A 188 11.43 1.97 -5.03
N CYS A 189 10.41 2.74 -5.45
CA CYS A 189 9.08 2.76 -4.86
C CYS A 189 8.09 2.28 -5.91
N VAL A 190 7.40 1.17 -5.65
CA VAL A 190 6.36 0.68 -6.57
C VAL A 190 5.12 1.52 -6.35
N ASN A 191 4.69 2.25 -7.39
CA ASN A 191 3.43 2.99 -7.38
C ASN A 191 2.34 2.19 -8.11
N ASN A 192 1.47 1.50 -7.38
CA ASN A 192 0.44 0.64 -7.95
C ASN A 192 -0.88 1.40 -8.17
N HIS A 193 -1.42 1.28 -9.39
CA HIS A 193 -2.68 1.93 -9.78
C HIS A 193 -3.81 0.90 -9.87
N TRP A 194 -4.70 0.93 -8.89
CA TRP A 194 -5.94 0.14 -8.87
C TRP A 194 -7.16 1.06 -8.79
N ILE A 195 -8.15 0.85 -9.66
CA ILE A 195 -9.38 1.66 -9.71
C ILE A 195 -10.63 0.81 -9.49
N PRO A 196 -11.72 1.36 -8.92
CA PRO A 196 -12.99 0.65 -8.73
C PRO A 196 -13.89 0.66 -9.98
N ASP A 197 -13.43 1.24 -11.10
CA ASP A 197 -14.24 1.55 -12.27
C ASP A 197 -14.96 0.32 -12.83
N GLY A 198 -16.29 0.35 -12.76
CA GLY A 198 -17.09 -0.77 -13.21
C GLY A 198 -18.59 -0.53 -13.11
N ALA A 199 -19.34 -1.54 -13.57
CA ALA A 199 -20.79 -1.59 -13.46
C ALA A 199 -21.18 -2.80 -12.62
N LYS A 200 -22.15 -2.61 -11.73
CA LYS A 200 -22.70 -3.69 -10.90
C LYS A 200 -23.44 -4.75 -11.73
N ASP A 201 -24.17 -4.31 -12.75
CA ASP A 201 -24.98 -5.17 -13.64
C ASP A 201 -24.44 -5.15 -15.08
N HIS A 202 -25.08 -5.86 -15.99
CA HIS A 202 -24.67 -6.04 -17.38
C HIS A 202 -24.55 -4.70 -18.11
N PRO A 203 -23.32 -4.28 -18.50
CA PRO A 203 -23.14 -3.06 -19.27
C PRO A 203 -23.56 -3.28 -20.72
N ALA A 204 -24.30 -2.31 -21.26
CA ALA A 204 -24.58 -2.23 -22.70
C ALA A 204 -23.32 -1.93 -23.52
N ASP A 205 -22.33 -1.27 -22.92
CA ASP A 205 -21.06 -0.91 -23.54
C ASP A 205 -19.89 -1.18 -22.59
N ARG A 206 -18.92 -1.99 -23.05
CA ARG A 206 -17.67 -2.28 -22.34
C ARG A 206 -16.46 -1.61 -22.99
N PHE A 207 -16.62 -1.03 -24.18
CA PHE A 207 -15.54 -0.45 -24.96
C PHE A 207 -15.26 0.98 -24.51
N SER A 208 -16.25 1.88 -24.53
CA SER A 208 -16.00 3.31 -24.31
C SER A 208 -15.38 3.63 -22.93
N PRO A 209 -15.77 2.97 -21.81
CA PRO A 209 -15.08 3.16 -20.54
C PRO A 209 -13.60 2.74 -20.59
N ARG A 210 -13.27 1.66 -21.31
CA ARG A 210 -11.89 1.18 -21.45
C ARG A 210 -11.06 2.08 -22.35
N GLU A 211 -11.66 2.63 -23.40
CA GLU A 211 -11.00 3.65 -24.25
C GLU A 211 -10.62 4.88 -23.42
N ARG A 212 -11.55 5.42 -22.63
CA ARG A 212 -11.25 6.53 -21.71
C ARG A 212 -10.20 6.18 -20.67
N LEU A 213 -10.20 4.94 -20.15
CA LEU A 213 -9.19 4.49 -19.22
C LEU A 213 -7.79 4.51 -19.85
N VAL A 214 -7.65 4.03 -21.09
CA VAL A 214 -6.38 4.09 -21.82
C VAL A 214 -5.93 5.54 -21.99
N GLU A 215 -6.81 6.43 -22.45
CA GLU A 215 -6.50 7.86 -22.59
C GLU A 215 -6.05 8.50 -21.26
N SER A 216 -6.73 8.18 -20.16
CA SER A 216 -6.39 8.68 -18.82
C SER A 216 -5.05 8.14 -18.32
N LEU A 217 -4.75 6.86 -18.57
CA LEU A 217 -3.47 6.26 -18.19
C LEU A 217 -2.32 6.83 -19.02
N ASP A 218 -2.51 6.99 -20.34
CA ASP A 218 -1.52 7.64 -21.21
C ASP A 218 -1.24 9.08 -20.75
N ALA A 219 -2.28 9.85 -20.45
CA ALA A 219 -2.12 11.21 -19.92
C ALA A 219 -1.42 11.25 -18.54
N MET A 220 -1.67 10.26 -17.69
CA MET A 220 -1.06 10.15 -16.35
C MET A 220 0.41 9.73 -16.40
N PHE A 221 0.77 8.83 -17.33
CA PHE A 221 2.13 8.32 -17.51
C PHE A 221 2.96 9.11 -18.52
N ASP A 222 2.41 10.18 -19.07
CA ASP A 222 3.12 11.09 -19.97
C ASP A 222 4.41 11.61 -19.32
N GLN A 223 5.51 11.57 -20.07
CA GLN A 223 6.84 11.95 -19.61
C GLN A 223 6.98 13.46 -19.38
N GLY A 224 6.06 14.27 -19.94
CA GLY A 224 5.98 15.71 -19.73
C GLY A 224 5.72 16.12 -18.29
N HIS A 225 5.25 15.20 -17.43
CA HIS A 225 5.10 15.44 -15.99
C HIS A 225 6.44 15.45 -15.22
N GLY A 226 7.53 14.97 -15.84
CA GLY A 226 8.87 14.96 -15.24
C GLY A 226 9.04 13.94 -14.10
N VAL A 227 8.13 12.98 -14.02
CA VAL A 227 8.10 11.83 -13.08
C VAL A 227 7.71 10.58 -13.83
#